data_AF-A0AAV8DVS2-F1
#
_entry.id   AF-A0AAV8DVS2-F1
#
_cell.length_a   1.000
_cell.length_b   1.000
_cell.length_c   1.000
_cell.angle_alpha   90.00
_cell.angle_beta   90.00
_cell.angle_gamma   90.00
#
_symmetry.space_group_name_H-M   'P 1'
#
loop_
_entity.id
_entity.type
_entity.pdbx_description
1 polymer ?
#
loop_
_entity_poly.entity_id
_entity_poly.type
_entity_poly.pdbx_seq_one_letter_code
_entity_poly.pdbx_strand_id
1 'polypeptide(L)'
;MNHRYNGEVKLLVKDYVAKSIEKYRPYLTRLSHYPIINLDTETSVHCFSSAQVGLENPGPLGYKFQNPQNDQAMQQFRHFIRESLSLERSEVEKGKKPRLLILLRKNTRAIINEDDVINMAKDVGFEVVTADVETTLDFPRIAHIVNSCDVLMGIHGAGLGNMLYLPTNGTVLQILPYGELKWVGRFDYGDPPRGFGLRYVEYEITLEESSLLEKYPRDHPVIADPQSIHKKGWQEVYVVYLYEQNVKLDSNRFRGTLEEVFQSYQ
;
A
#
# COMPACT_ATOMS: atom_id res chain seq x y z
N MET A 1 -13.55 -16.86 -3.53
CA MET A 1 -14.78 -16.61 -4.32
C MET A 1 -14.65 -17.11 -5.75
N ASN A 2 -13.57 -16.81 -6.48
CA ASN A 2 -13.50 -17.16 -7.90
C ASN A 2 -13.60 -18.70 -8.17
N HIS A 3 -12.88 -19.52 -7.42
CA HIS A 3 -12.95 -20.99 -7.59
C HIS A 3 -14.26 -21.63 -7.07
N ARG A 4 -14.98 -20.97 -6.15
CA ARG A 4 -16.19 -21.55 -5.54
C ARG A 4 -17.41 -21.47 -6.46
N TYR A 5 -17.52 -20.36 -7.20
CA TYR A 5 -18.66 -20.08 -8.07
C TYR A 5 -18.31 -20.15 -9.56
N ASN A 6 -17.02 -20.24 -9.92
CA ASN A 6 -16.55 -20.34 -11.31
C ASN A 6 -17.15 -19.29 -12.25
N GLY A 7 -17.20 -18.03 -11.78
CA GLY A 7 -17.82 -16.91 -12.52
C GLY A 7 -19.35 -16.88 -12.52
N GLU A 8 -20.02 -17.94 -12.02
CA GLU A 8 -21.49 -18.02 -11.92
C GLU A 8 -22.02 -17.29 -10.68
N VAL A 9 -21.68 -16.02 -10.56
CA VAL A 9 -22.18 -15.12 -9.51
C VAL A 9 -22.62 -13.82 -10.15
N LYS A 10 -23.78 -13.27 -9.74
CA LYS A 10 -24.15 -11.91 -10.10
C LYS A 10 -23.71 -10.95 -9.00
N LEU A 11 -23.09 -9.85 -9.40
CA LEU A 11 -22.68 -8.79 -8.47
C LEU A 11 -23.76 -7.72 -8.45
N LEU A 12 -24.34 -7.49 -7.27
CA LEU A 12 -25.36 -6.48 -7.03
C LEU A 12 -24.71 -5.37 -6.19
N VAL A 13 -24.70 -4.14 -6.70
CA VAL A 13 -24.00 -3.01 -6.06
C VAL A 13 -25.01 -1.94 -5.70
N LYS A 14 -25.07 -1.61 -4.40
CA LYS A 14 -25.75 -0.44 -3.86
C LYS A 14 -24.77 0.73 -3.78
N ASP A 15 -25.25 1.96 -3.88
CA ASP A 15 -24.43 3.18 -3.96
C ASP A 15 -23.45 3.11 -5.15
N TYR A 16 -24.01 2.79 -6.32
CA TYR A 16 -23.30 2.51 -7.55
C TYR A 16 -22.57 3.74 -8.07
N VAL A 17 -21.24 3.64 -8.13
CA VAL A 17 -20.37 4.66 -8.73
C VAL A 17 -19.75 4.10 -10.01
N ALA A 18 -20.26 4.54 -11.17
CA ALA A 18 -19.82 4.05 -12.48
C ALA A 18 -18.30 4.11 -12.68
N LYS A 19 -17.66 5.21 -12.24
CA LYS A 19 -16.20 5.38 -12.31
C LYS A 19 -15.44 4.33 -11.49
N SER A 20 -15.96 3.93 -10.33
CA SER A 20 -15.35 2.89 -9.50
C SER A 20 -15.48 1.52 -10.16
N ILE A 21 -16.66 1.22 -10.71
CA ILE A 21 -16.90 -0.05 -11.43
C ILE A 21 -15.97 -0.17 -12.63
N GLU A 22 -15.79 0.91 -13.38
CA GLU A 22 -14.84 0.93 -14.50
C GLU A 22 -13.40 0.71 -14.03
N LYS A 23 -12.99 1.44 -12.99
CA LYS A 23 -11.65 1.32 -12.40
C LYS A 23 -11.33 -0.11 -11.97
N TYR A 24 -12.30 -0.85 -11.43
CA TYR A 24 -12.10 -2.21 -10.95
C TYR A 24 -12.56 -3.30 -11.93
N ARG A 25 -12.93 -2.91 -13.17
CA ARG A 25 -13.40 -3.83 -14.23
C ARG A 25 -12.49 -5.06 -14.44
N PRO A 26 -11.14 -4.96 -14.44
CA PRO A 26 -10.27 -6.12 -14.62
C PRO A 26 -10.50 -7.22 -13.56
N TYR A 27 -10.80 -6.85 -12.32
CA TYR A 27 -11.07 -7.78 -11.24
C TYR A 27 -12.52 -8.30 -11.30
N LEU A 28 -13.47 -7.39 -11.50
CA LEU A 28 -14.91 -7.71 -11.45
C LEU A 28 -15.31 -8.68 -12.57
N THR A 29 -14.76 -8.50 -13.77
CA THR A 29 -15.00 -9.39 -14.92
C THR A 29 -14.40 -10.79 -14.74
N ARG A 30 -13.35 -10.92 -13.92
CA ARG A 30 -12.78 -12.22 -13.55
C ARG A 30 -13.57 -12.91 -12.43
N LEU A 31 -14.40 -12.18 -11.68
CA LEU A 31 -15.26 -12.73 -10.62
C LEU A 31 -16.64 -13.18 -11.11
N SER A 32 -17.17 -12.54 -12.16
CA SER A 32 -18.54 -12.71 -12.64
C SER A 32 -18.59 -12.71 -14.16
N HIS A 33 -19.25 -13.72 -14.74
CA HIS A 33 -19.59 -13.76 -16.17
C HIS A 33 -20.76 -12.84 -16.54
N TYR A 34 -21.45 -12.29 -15.54
CA TYR A 34 -22.63 -11.45 -15.72
C TYR A 34 -22.32 -9.95 -15.55
N PRO A 35 -23.11 -9.07 -16.19
CA PRO A 35 -23.08 -7.64 -15.92
C PRO A 35 -23.35 -7.35 -14.44
N ILE A 36 -22.71 -6.31 -13.93
CA ILE A 36 -22.95 -5.80 -12.58
C ILE A 36 -24.31 -5.10 -12.56
N ILE A 37 -25.14 -5.45 -11.58
CA ILE A 37 -26.48 -4.90 -11.41
C ILE A 37 -26.38 -3.66 -10.50
N ASN A 38 -26.82 -2.52 -11.01
CA ASN A 38 -26.95 -1.29 -10.24
C ASN A 38 -28.27 -1.31 -9.45
N LEU A 39 -28.18 -1.54 -8.14
CA LEU A 39 -29.35 -1.59 -7.25
C LEU A 39 -30.01 -0.23 -6.99
N ASP A 40 -29.36 0.88 -7.33
CA ASP A 40 -29.95 2.21 -7.13
C ASP A 40 -31.04 2.52 -8.16
N THR A 41 -30.98 1.89 -9.33
CA THR A 41 -31.91 2.12 -10.44
C THR A 41 -32.68 0.88 -10.84
N GLU A 42 -32.34 -0.28 -10.28
CA GLU A 42 -33.02 -1.54 -10.58
C GLU A 42 -34.45 -1.54 -10.04
N THR A 43 -35.41 -1.91 -10.90
CA THR A 43 -36.84 -1.99 -10.57
C THR A 43 -37.39 -3.41 -10.66
N SER A 44 -36.61 -4.34 -11.23
CA SER A 44 -36.98 -5.73 -11.43
C SER A 44 -36.67 -6.56 -10.18
N VAL A 45 -37.50 -7.57 -9.91
CA VAL A 45 -37.22 -8.56 -8.86
C VAL A 45 -36.23 -9.60 -9.40
N HIS A 46 -35.09 -9.74 -8.72
CA HIS A 46 -34.08 -10.77 -9.01
C HIS A 46 -34.16 -11.90 -7.98
N CYS A 47 -34.44 -13.12 -8.43
CA CYS A 47 -34.51 -14.30 -7.56
C CYS A 47 -33.22 -15.11 -7.63
N PHE A 48 -32.64 -15.44 -6.47
CA PHE A 48 -31.43 -16.27 -6.34
C PHE A 48 -31.67 -17.38 -5.32
N SER A 49 -31.03 -18.54 -5.52
CA SER A 49 -31.09 -19.66 -4.57
C SER A 49 -30.28 -19.40 -3.30
N SER A 50 -29.31 -18.49 -3.35
CA SER A 50 -28.50 -18.06 -2.21
C SER A 50 -27.96 -16.65 -2.45
N ALA A 51 -27.63 -15.95 -1.36
CA ALA A 51 -27.00 -14.64 -1.39
C ALA A 51 -25.90 -14.58 -0.33
N GLN A 52 -24.81 -13.88 -0.65
CA GLN A 52 -23.77 -13.51 0.31
C GLN A 52 -23.76 -12.00 0.43
N VAL A 53 -23.91 -11.50 1.65
CA VAL A 53 -23.86 -10.07 1.96
C VAL A 53 -22.64 -9.84 2.84
N GLY A 54 -21.71 -9.01 2.36
CA GLY A 54 -20.53 -8.62 3.14
C GLY A 54 -20.92 -7.61 4.21
N LEU A 55 -21.21 -8.08 5.42
CA LEU A 55 -21.61 -7.24 6.56
C LEU A 55 -20.45 -6.82 7.46
N GLU A 56 -19.29 -7.47 7.33
CA GLU A 56 -18.13 -7.25 8.19
C GLU A 56 -16.94 -6.69 7.39
N ASN A 57 -16.29 -5.66 7.94
CA ASN A 57 -14.98 -5.21 7.49
C ASN A 57 -13.94 -5.61 8.56
N PRO A 58 -13.25 -6.76 8.40
CA PRO A 58 -12.36 -7.28 9.43
C PRO A 58 -11.03 -6.52 9.56
N GLY A 59 -10.79 -5.51 8.71
CA GLY A 59 -9.57 -4.70 8.71
C GLY A 59 -9.17 -4.25 7.29
N PRO A 60 -8.07 -3.50 7.15
CA PRO A 60 -7.47 -3.15 5.88
C PRO A 60 -7.34 -4.42 5.01
N LEU A 61 -7.69 -4.30 3.74
CA LEU A 61 -7.63 -5.41 2.78
C LEU A 61 -8.51 -6.64 3.11
N GLY A 62 -9.43 -6.53 4.09
CA GLY A 62 -10.46 -7.54 4.33
C GLY A 62 -10.01 -8.77 5.11
N TYR A 63 -8.89 -8.70 5.86
CA TYR A 63 -8.41 -9.80 6.71
C TYR A 63 -7.99 -9.32 8.10
N LYS A 64 -8.19 -10.18 9.11
CA LYS A 64 -7.49 -10.05 10.39
C LYS A 64 -6.06 -10.55 10.19
N PHE A 65 -5.08 -9.66 10.30
CA PHE A 65 -3.68 -10.02 10.14
C PHE A 65 -3.17 -10.85 11.32
N GLN A 66 -1.99 -11.47 11.16
CA GLN A 66 -1.32 -12.31 12.16
C GLN A 66 -2.06 -13.60 12.55
N ASN A 67 -3.05 -14.03 11.76
CA ASN A 67 -3.62 -15.37 11.84
C ASN A 67 -3.07 -16.24 10.69
N PRO A 68 -2.21 -17.24 10.97
CA PRO A 68 -1.66 -18.12 9.93
C PRO A 68 -2.73 -18.82 9.08
N GLN A 69 -3.94 -19.04 9.61
CA GLN A 69 -5.05 -19.62 8.87
C GLN A 69 -5.55 -18.67 7.76
N ASN A 70 -5.30 -17.36 7.89
CA ASN A 70 -5.65 -16.35 6.90
C ASN A 70 -4.54 -16.15 5.85
N ASP A 71 -3.29 -16.53 6.13
CA ASP A 71 -2.16 -16.33 5.20
C ASP A 71 -2.44 -16.99 3.84
N GLN A 72 -3.00 -18.21 3.82
CA GLN A 72 -3.37 -18.88 2.57
C GLN A 72 -4.45 -18.11 1.78
N ALA A 73 -5.46 -17.57 2.47
CA ALA A 73 -6.52 -16.81 1.83
C ALA A 73 -6.00 -15.47 1.28
N MET A 74 -5.09 -14.81 1.99
CA MET A 74 -4.42 -13.58 1.55
C MET A 74 -3.53 -13.82 0.33
N GLN A 75 -2.78 -14.94 0.29
CA GLN A 75 -2.00 -15.33 -0.88
C GLN A 75 -2.89 -15.61 -2.09
N GLN A 76 -4.01 -16.33 -1.90
CA GLN A 76 -4.99 -16.57 -2.96
C GLN A 76 -5.62 -15.26 -3.47
N PHE A 77 -5.95 -14.34 -2.56
CA PHE A 77 -6.46 -13.02 -2.92
C PHE A 77 -5.44 -12.25 -3.76
N ARG A 78 -4.18 -12.15 -3.30
CA ARG A 78 -3.12 -11.48 -4.06
C ARG A 78 -2.86 -12.15 -5.41
N HIS A 79 -2.85 -13.48 -5.46
CA HIS A 79 -2.71 -14.22 -6.72
C HIS A 79 -3.83 -13.85 -7.70
N PHE A 80 -5.09 -13.86 -7.25
CA PHE A 80 -6.24 -13.43 -8.05
C PHE A 80 -6.10 -12.00 -8.58
N ILE A 81 -5.67 -11.05 -7.74
CA ILE A 81 -5.44 -9.66 -8.15
C ILE A 81 -4.38 -9.58 -9.25
N ARG A 82 -3.25 -10.28 -9.07
CA ARG A 82 -2.14 -10.29 -10.03
C ARG A 82 -2.52 -10.93 -11.36
N GLU A 83 -3.25 -12.05 -11.34
CA GLU A 83 -3.75 -12.69 -12.56
C GLU A 83 -4.76 -11.81 -13.32
N SER A 84 -5.63 -11.09 -12.60
CA SER A 84 -6.61 -10.17 -13.21
C SER A 84 -5.98 -9.05 -14.02
N LEU A 85 -4.72 -8.74 -13.74
CA LEU A 85 -3.91 -7.72 -14.41
C LEU A 85 -2.83 -8.30 -15.32
N SER A 86 -2.82 -9.63 -15.52
CA SER A 86 -1.80 -10.32 -16.33
C SER A 86 -0.36 -10.01 -15.89
N LEU A 87 -0.12 -9.96 -14.57
CA LEU A 87 1.21 -9.70 -14.02
C LEU A 87 2.09 -10.95 -14.05
N GLU A 88 2.98 -11.03 -15.03
CA GLU A 88 3.77 -12.23 -15.36
C GLU A 88 4.83 -12.58 -14.31
N ARG A 89 5.45 -11.58 -13.66
CA ARG A 89 6.61 -11.83 -12.80
C ARG A 89 6.16 -12.30 -11.42
N SER A 90 6.17 -13.61 -11.18
CA SER A 90 5.61 -14.25 -9.99
C SER A 90 6.50 -14.14 -8.75
N GLU A 91 7.82 -14.15 -8.91
CA GLU A 91 8.80 -14.16 -7.82
C GLU A 91 10.02 -13.28 -8.15
N VAL A 92 10.64 -12.74 -7.10
CA VAL A 92 11.93 -12.05 -7.19
C VAL A 92 13.01 -13.04 -7.64
N GLU A 93 13.81 -12.64 -8.62
CA GLU A 93 14.96 -13.41 -9.08
C GLU A 93 16.21 -13.07 -8.26
N LYS A 94 16.90 -14.08 -7.72
CA LYS A 94 18.17 -13.90 -7.01
C LYS A 94 19.33 -13.68 -7.97
N GLY A 95 20.38 -12.97 -7.51
CA GLY A 95 21.61 -12.76 -8.28
C GLY A 95 21.50 -11.73 -9.42
N LYS A 96 20.34 -11.07 -9.57
CA LYS A 96 20.17 -9.88 -10.41
C LYS A 96 20.27 -8.61 -9.56
N LYS A 97 20.65 -7.51 -10.20
CA LYS A 97 20.64 -6.18 -9.56
C LYS A 97 19.19 -5.84 -9.16
N PRO A 98 18.88 -5.64 -7.86
CA PRO A 98 17.52 -5.40 -7.41
C PRO A 98 16.99 -4.04 -7.87
N ARG A 99 15.72 -4.01 -8.25
CA ARG A 99 15.00 -2.81 -8.72
C ARG A 99 14.17 -2.21 -7.57
N LEU A 100 14.47 -0.97 -7.20
CA LEU A 100 13.77 -0.22 -6.15
C LEU A 100 12.81 0.79 -6.78
N LEU A 101 11.53 0.63 -6.52
CA LEU A 101 10.52 1.64 -6.81
C LEU A 101 10.36 2.61 -5.63
N ILE A 102 10.52 3.91 -5.88
CA ILE A 102 10.23 4.97 -4.90
C ILE A 102 8.93 5.68 -5.31
N LEU A 103 7.93 5.64 -4.44
CA LEU A 103 6.69 6.39 -4.58
C LEU A 103 6.89 7.83 -4.12
N LEU A 104 6.91 8.76 -5.07
CA LEU A 104 7.11 10.19 -4.83
C LEU A 104 5.78 10.93 -4.69
N ARG A 105 5.79 11.98 -3.87
CA ARG A 105 4.63 12.81 -3.53
C ARG A 105 5.05 14.28 -3.56
N LYS A 106 4.18 15.16 -4.07
CA LYS A 106 4.50 16.59 -4.24
C LYS A 106 3.98 17.51 -3.12
N ASN A 107 2.81 17.21 -2.56
CA ASN A 107 2.10 18.17 -1.68
C ASN A 107 2.11 17.79 -0.20
N THR A 108 1.81 16.53 0.12
CA THR A 108 1.72 16.03 1.50
C THR A 108 2.55 14.78 1.63
N ARG A 109 3.25 14.62 2.76
CA ARG A 109 4.19 13.50 2.96
C ARG A 109 5.19 13.39 1.81
N ALA A 110 5.73 14.52 1.35
CA ALA A 110 6.79 14.55 0.35
C ALA A 110 8.14 14.19 0.97
N ILE A 111 9.02 13.56 0.19
CA ILE A 111 10.45 13.44 0.53
C ILE A 111 11.10 14.72 0.01
N ILE A 112 11.52 15.61 0.92
CA ILE A 112 12.04 16.94 0.59
C ILE A 112 13.36 16.83 -0.17
N ASN A 113 14.21 15.87 0.20
CA ASN A 113 15.51 15.60 -0.43
C ASN A 113 15.44 14.37 -1.34
N GLU A 114 14.43 14.29 -2.22
CA GLU A 114 14.21 13.12 -3.09
C GLU A 114 15.41 12.79 -4.00
N ASP A 115 16.09 13.80 -4.55
CA ASP A 115 17.27 13.59 -5.40
C ASP A 115 18.42 12.93 -4.64
N ASP A 116 18.68 13.36 -3.39
CA ASP A 116 19.71 12.76 -2.54
C ASP A 116 19.39 11.30 -2.23
N VAL A 117 18.12 11.00 -1.95
CA VAL A 117 17.64 9.65 -1.65
C VAL A 117 17.72 8.74 -2.88
N ILE A 118 17.36 9.26 -4.06
CA ILE A 118 17.48 8.54 -5.34
C ILE A 118 18.94 8.22 -5.65
N ASN A 119 19.84 9.19 -5.49
CA ASN A 119 21.27 9.00 -5.74
C ASN A 119 21.89 8.03 -4.74
N MET A 120 21.55 8.16 -3.46
CA MET A 120 21.98 7.22 -2.41
C MET A 120 21.54 5.79 -2.71
N ALA A 121 20.30 5.56 -3.16
CA ALA A 121 19.83 4.22 -3.53
C ALA A 121 20.59 3.65 -4.74
N LYS A 122 20.94 4.48 -5.73
CA LYS A 122 21.80 4.07 -6.85
C LYS A 122 23.22 3.71 -6.36
N ASP A 123 23.77 4.49 -5.44
CA ASP A 123 25.11 4.28 -4.87
C ASP A 123 25.18 3.03 -3.99
N VAL A 124 24.10 2.68 -3.29
CA VAL A 124 23.96 1.39 -2.58
C VAL A 124 23.94 0.23 -3.58
N GLY A 125 23.47 0.46 -4.80
CA GLY A 125 23.52 -0.51 -5.89
C GLY A 125 22.16 -0.89 -6.47
N PHE A 126 21.06 -0.22 -6.12
CA PHE A 126 19.76 -0.47 -6.74
C PHE A 126 19.70 0.06 -8.18
N GLU A 127 18.86 -0.56 -9.00
CA GLU A 127 18.27 0.13 -10.15
C GLU A 127 17.02 0.87 -9.67
N VAL A 128 17.02 2.20 -9.73
CA VAL A 128 15.95 3.02 -9.14
C VAL A 128 14.91 3.39 -10.20
N VAL A 129 13.65 3.13 -9.87
CA VAL A 129 12.45 3.56 -10.60
C VAL A 129 11.67 4.51 -9.69
N THR A 130 11.08 5.56 -10.26
CA THR A 130 10.20 6.48 -9.52
C THR A 130 8.79 6.44 -10.08
N ALA A 131 7.80 6.61 -9.21
CA ALA A 131 6.41 6.80 -9.63
C ALA A 131 5.79 7.91 -8.78
N ASP A 132 5.16 8.88 -9.44
CA ASP A 132 4.47 9.99 -8.78
C ASP A 132 2.98 9.68 -8.57
N VAL A 133 2.25 10.68 -8.05
CA VAL A 133 0.81 10.56 -7.77
C VAL A 133 0.01 10.27 -9.04
N GLU A 134 0.33 10.93 -10.16
CA GLU A 134 -0.36 10.71 -11.43
C GLU A 134 -0.17 9.28 -11.92
N THR A 135 1.06 8.78 -11.88
CA THR A 135 1.38 7.38 -12.21
C THR A 135 0.64 6.40 -11.30
N THR A 136 0.51 6.73 -10.01
CA THR A 136 -0.18 5.88 -9.02
C THR A 136 -1.70 5.83 -9.25
N LEU A 137 -2.28 6.85 -9.89
CA LEU A 137 -3.72 6.89 -10.22
C LEU A 137 -4.07 6.02 -11.45
N ASP A 138 -3.09 5.73 -12.31
CA ASP A 138 -3.22 4.82 -13.46
C ASP A 138 -3.00 3.37 -13.02
N PHE A 139 -4.10 2.69 -12.68
CA PHE A 139 -4.07 1.38 -12.00
C PHE A 139 -3.37 0.27 -12.80
N PRO A 140 -3.63 0.08 -14.11
CA PRO A 140 -2.88 -0.88 -14.91
C PRO A 140 -1.38 -0.53 -14.99
N ARG A 141 -1.06 0.75 -15.21
CA ARG A 141 0.33 1.20 -15.35
C ARG A 141 1.13 0.99 -14.07
N ILE A 142 0.62 1.43 -12.92
CA ILE A 142 1.32 1.25 -11.64
C ILE A 142 1.49 -0.23 -11.30
N ALA A 143 0.51 -1.08 -11.62
CA ALA A 143 0.62 -2.51 -11.38
C ALA A 143 1.79 -3.16 -12.15
N HIS A 144 1.97 -2.82 -13.43
CA HIS A 144 3.11 -3.31 -14.21
C HIS A 144 4.44 -2.73 -13.73
N ILE A 145 4.49 -1.44 -13.36
CA ILE A 145 5.71 -0.83 -12.81
C ILE A 145 6.13 -1.53 -11.52
N VAL A 146 5.19 -1.70 -10.58
CA VAL A 146 5.47 -2.38 -9.30
C VAL A 146 5.84 -3.84 -9.53
N ASN A 147 5.17 -4.55 -10.44
CA ASN A 147 5.51 -5.95 -10.74
C ASN A 147 6.90 -6.12 -11.36
N SER A 148 7.39 -5.08 -12.02
CA SER A 148 8.74 -5.06 -12.57
C SER A 148 9.82 -4.81 -11.51
N CYS A 149 9.46 -4.40 -10.29
CA CYS A 149 10.39 -4.07 -9.22
C CYS A 149 10.50 -5.17 -8.16
N ASP A 150 11.56 -5.11 -7.37
CA ASP A 150 11.84 -6.04 -6.26
C ASP A 150 11.51 -5.42 -4.90
N VAL A 151 11.63 -4.10 -4.79
CA VAL A 151 11.32 -3.32 -3.60
C VAL A 151 10.33 -2.21 -3.93
N LEU A 152 9.29 -2.05 -3.12
CA LEU A 152 8.38 -0.90 -3.12
C LEU A 152 8.66 -0.04 -1.90
N MET A 153 9.07 1.20 -2.11
CA MET A 153 9.38 2.16 -1.07
C MET A 153 8.46 3.37 -1.12
N GLY A 154 8.02 3.85 0.04
CA GLY A 154 7.29 5.11 0.13
C GLY A 154 6.97 5.51 1.56
N ILE A 155 6.61 6.78 1.73
CA ILE A 155 6.05 7.27 2.99
C ILE A 155 4.65 6.68 3.20
N HIS A 156 4.35 6.29 4.44
CA HIS A 156 3.08 5.69 4.86
C HIS A 156 1.87 6.37 4.19
N GLY A 157 1.05 5.56 3.51
CA GLY A 157 -0.16 5.98 2.84
C GLY A 157 -0.61 5.03 1.75
N ALA A 158 -1.77 5.33 1.14
CA ALA A 158 -2.47 4.45 0.19
C ALA A 158 -1.62 3.92 -0.98
N GLY A 159 -0.55 4.63 -1.37
CA GLY A 159 0.37 4.17 -2.39
C GLY A 159 1.06 2.83 -2.05
N LEU A 160 1.30 2.54 -0.77
CA LEU A 160 1.87 1.26 -0.33
C LEU A 160 0.93 0.07 -0.53
N GLY A 161 -0.38 0.31 -0.69
CA GLY A 161 -1.35 -0.73 -1.06
C GLY A 161 -1.02 -1.42 -2.39
N ASN A 162 -0.23 -0.77 -3.26
CA ASN A 162 0.29 -1.38 -4.48
C ASN A 162 1.25 -2.55 -4.24
N MET A 163 1.63 -2.85 -2.98
CA MET A 163 2.39 -4.06 -2.62
C MET A 163 1.78 -5.35 -3.17
N LEU A 164 0.46 -5.39 -3.39
CA LEU A 164 -0.23 -6.54 -4.01
C LEU A 164 0.36 -6.92 -5.37
N TYR A 165 0.99 -5.98 -6.08
CA TYR A 165 1.57 -6.16 -7.40
C TYR A 165 3.05 -6.54 -7.39
N LEU A 166 3.74 -6.40 -6.25
CA LEU A 166 5.12 -6.89 -6.15
C LEU A 166 5.17 -8.38 -6.46
N PRO A 167 6.26 -8.93 -7.01
CA PRO A 167 6.50 -10.38 -7.04
C PRO A 167 6.66 -10.95 -5.62
N THR A 168 6.43 -12.27 -5.45
CA THR A 168 6.68 -12.96 -4.18
C THR A 168 8.15 -12.81 -3.78
N ASN A 169 8.42 -12.74 -2.47
CA ASN A 169 9.71 -12.37 -1.90
C ASN A 169 10.16 -10.93 -2.18
N GLY A 170 9.29 -10.08 -2.75
CA GLY A 170 9.51 -8.63 -2.81
C GLY A 170 9.46 -7.97 -1.42
N THR A 171 10.03 -6.78 -1.30
CA THR A 171 10.11 -6.04 -0.03
C THR A 171 9.25 -4.77 -0.09
N VAL A 172 8.46 -4.53 0.95
CA VAL A 172 7.80 -3.24 1.20
C VAL A 172 8.65 -2.46 2.21
N LEU A 173 9.21 -1.33 1.80
CA LEU A 173 9.93 -0.40 2.67
C LEU A 173 9.01 0.78 2.98
N GLN A 174 8.50 0.82 4.21
CA GLN A 174 7.62 1.88 4.68
C GLN A 174 8.40 2.92 5.49
N ILE A 175 8.30 4.18 5.07
CA ILE A 175 8.76 5.31 5.87
C ILE A 175 7.59 5.80 6.74
N LEU A 176 7.75 5.73 8.06
CA LEU A 176 6.77 6.22 9.03
C LEU A 176 7.07 7.68 9.41
N PRO A 177 6.13 8.61 9.17
CA PRO A 177 6.26 9.97 9.66
C PRO A 177 6.32 10.05 11.19
N TYR A 178 6.84 11.16 11.72
CA TYR A 178 6.87 11.42 13.15
C TYR A 178 5.44 11.50 13.72
N GLY A 179 5.27 11.16 15.00
CA GLY A 179 4.00 11.27 15.71
C GLY A 179 3.44 9.95 16.25
N GLU A 180 4.31 8.99 16.60
CA GLU A 180 3.93 7.71 17.22
C GLU A 180 2.92 6.90 16.38
N LEU A 181 3.17 6.82 15.07
CA LEU A 181 2.27 6.22 14.09
C LEU A 181 2.45 4.72 13.88
N LYS A 182 3.31 4.05 14.66
CA LYS A 182 3.64 2.62 14.48
C LYS A 182 2.42 1.71 14.45
N TRP A 183 1.42 1.98 15.28
CA TRP A 183 0.22 1.15 15.35
C TRP A 183 -0.58 1.20 14.04
N VAL A 184 -0.78 2.39 13.47
CA VAL A 184 -1.43 2.57 12.14
C VAL A 184 -0.55 1.98 11.06
N GLY A 185 0.75 2.26 11.15
CA GLY A 185 1.75 1.81 10.20
C GLY A 185 1.72 0.30 9.99
N ARG A 186 1.75 -0.43 11.11
CA ARG A 186 1.64 -1.88 11.14
C ARG A 186 0.29 -2.37 10.65
N PHE A 187 -0.79 -1.81 11.19
CA PHE A 187 -2.14 -2.21 10.84
C PHE A 187 -2.42 -2.09 9.33
N ASP A 188 -1.97 -1.01 8.70
CA ASP A 188 -2.25 -0.76 7.28
C ASP A 188 -1.27 -1.48 6.34
N TYR A 189 0.03 -1.52 6.67
CA TYR A 189 1.07 -1.93 5.71
C TYR A 189 2.23 -2.76 6.29
N GLY A 190 2.38 -2.85 7.62
CA GLY A 190 3.42 -3.67 8.24
C GLY A 190 3.03 -5.13 8.50
N ASP A 191 1.78 -5.38 8.89
CA ASP A 191 1.24 -6.72 9.10
C ASP A 191 0.82 -7.45 7.80
N PRO A 192 0.22 -6.79 6.78
CA PRO A 192 -0.20 -7.47 5.55
C PRO A 192 0.90 -8.19 4.73
N PRO A 193 2.12 -7.64 4.55
CA PRO A 193 3.14 -8.22 3.67
C PRO A 193 3.41 -9.71 3.90
N ARG A 194 3.43 -10.17 5.16
CA ARG A 194 3.63 -11.60 5.49
C ARG A 194 2.58 -12.48 4.82
N GLY A 195 1.31 -12.14 4.98
CA GLY A 195 0.19 -12.87 4.37
C GLY A 195 0.19 -12.81 2.84
N PHE A 196 0.96 -11.90 2.25
CA PHE A 196 1.15 -11.78 0.80
C PHE A 196 2.40 -12.48 0.27
N GLY A 197 3.21 -13.10 1.14
CA GLY A 197 4.50 -13.67 0.76
C GLY A 197 5.54 -12.59 0.41
N LEU A 198 5.46 -11.45 1.09
CA LEU A 198 6.35 -10.31 0.94
C LEU A 198 7.13 -10.07 2.24
N ARG A 199 8.28 -9.40 2.12
CA ARG A 199 9.07 -8.88 3.23
C ARG A 199 8.63 -7.47 3.58
N TYR A 200 8.87 -7.07 4.82
CA TYR A 200 8.55 -5.74 5.31
C TYR A 200 9.77 -5.15 6.03
N VAL A 201 10.05 -3.88 5.74
CA VAL A 201 11.05 -3.07 6.42
C VAL A 201 10.43 -1.73 6.78
N GLU A 202 10.66 -1.29 8.02
CA GLU A 202 10.13 -0.05 8.57
C GLU A 202 11.28 0.92 8.82
N TYR A 203 11.13 2.15 8.34
CA TYR A 203 12.00 3.27 8.71
C TYR A 203 11.16 4.34 9.42
N GLU A 204 11.29 4.44 10.73
CA GLU A 204 10.68 5.52 11.50
C GLU A 204 11.60 6.73 11.50
N ILE A 205 11.07 7.86 11.05
CA ILE A 205 11.83 9.10 11.00
C ILE A 205 12.00 9.67 12.42
N THR A 206 13.10 10.39 12.65
CA THR A 206 13.24 11.20 13.87
C THR A 206 12.55 12.55 13.71
N LEU A 207 12.44 13.26 14.82
CA LEU A 207 11.97 14.63 14.84
C LEU A 207 12.81 15.55 13.91
N GLU A 208 14.11 15.32 13.84
CA GLU A 208 15.04 16.08 13.00
C GLU A 208 14.80 15.88 11.49
N GLU A 209 14.16 14.79 11.11
CA GLU A 209 13.76 14.49 9.73
C GLU A 209 12.34 15.00 9.40
N SER A 210 11.63 15.56 10.39
CA SER A 210 10.25 16.03 10.26
C SER A 210 10.19 17.52 9.95
N SER A 211 9.40 17.90 8.95
CA SER A 211 9.09 19.32 8.69
C SER A 211 8.19 19.95 9.77
N LEU A 212 7.73 19.19 10.78
CA LEU A 212 6.94 19.74 11.88
C LEU A 212 7.74 20.72 12.73
N LEU A 213 9.07 20.60 12.78
CA LEU A 213 9.95 21.56 13.45
C LEU A 213 9.91 22.97 12.83
N GLU A 214 9.48 23.10 11.57
CA GLU A 214 9.28 24.39 10.90
C GLU A 214 7.98 25.06 11.32
N LYS A 215 7.04 24.28 11.88
CA LYS A 215 5.67 24.71 12.21
C LYS A 215 5.43 24.85 13.71
N TYR A 216 6.11 24.04 14.51
CA TYR A 216 5.87 23.94 15.94
C TYR A 216 7.20 24.01 16.70
N PRO A 217 7.27 24.80 17.79
CA PRO A 217 8.42 24.76 18.67
C PRO A 217 8.50 23.40 19.38
N ARG A 218 9.68 23.03 19.86
CA ARG A 218 9.96 21.69 20.43
C ARG A 218 9.11 21.36 21.67
N ASP A 219 8.65 22.36 22.41
CA ASP A 219 7.80 22.24 23.59
C ASP A 219 6.30 22.18 23.25
N HIS A 220 5.90 22.44 22.01
CA HIS A 220 4.52 22.34 21.58
C HIS A 220 4.02 20.89 21.69
N PRO A 221 2.76 20.62 22.10
CA PRO A 221 2.26 19.27 22.29
C PRO A 221 2.36 18.34 21.07
N VAL A 222 2.30 18.88 19.84
CA VAL A 222 2.53 18.11 18.60
C VAL A 222 3.91 17.44 18.58
N ILE A 223 4.91 18.03 19.25
CA ILE A 223 6.26 17.49 19.34
C ILE A 223 6.50 16.85 20.72
N ALA A 224 6.18 17.58 21.80
CA ALA A 224 6.53 17.16 23.17
C ALA A 224 5.60 16.09 23.76
N ASP A 225 4.34 16.00 23.30
CA ASP A 225 3.35 15.05 23.78
C ASP A 225 2.43 14.58 22.63
N PRO A 226 2.94 13.77 21.68
CA PRO A 226 2.13 13.30 20.56
C PRO A 226 0.87 12.55 21.00
N GLN A 227 0.90 11.89 22.15
CA GLN A 227 -0.23 11.19 22.76
C GLN A 227 -1.41 12.12 23.06
N SER A 228 -1.16 13.38 23.43
CA SER A 228 -2.24 14.38 23.57
C SER A 228 -2.99 14.62 22.26
N ILE A 229 -2.32 14.52 21.12
CA ILE A 229 -2.92 14.65 19.80
C ILE A 229 -3.71 13.38 19.45
N HIS A 230 -3.17 12.19 19.74
CA HIS A 230 -3.91 10.92 19.59
C HIS A 230 -5.21 10.89 20.38
N LYS A 231 -5.23 11.45 21.60
CA LYS A 231 -6.44 11.55 22.45
C LYS A 231 -7.54 12.43 21.86
N LYS A 232 -7.22 13.33 20.92
CA LYS A 232 -8.21 14.14 20.18
C LYS A 232 -8.90 13.38 19.06
N GLY A 233 -8.41 12.17 18.75
CA GLY A 233 -9.00 11.27 17.76
C GLY A 233 -8.27 11.27 16.42
N TRP A 234 -8.65 10.30 15.58
CA TRP A 234 -7.96 9.99 14.32
C TRP A 234 -7.85 11.17 13.35
N GLN A 235 -8.89 12.02 13.28
CA GLN A 235 -8.88 13.16 12.36
C GLN A 235 -7.74 14.13 12.69
N GLU A 236 -7.48 14.38 13.97
CA GLU A 236 -6.39 15.27 14.39
C GLU A 236 -5.03 14.65 14.09
N VAL A 237 -4.86 13.36 14.38
CA VAL A 237 -3.64 12.59 14.06
C VAL A 237 -3.36 12.65 12.55
N TYR A 238 -4.38 12.44 11.73
CA TYR A 238 -4.28 12.50 10.28
C TYR A 238 -3.85 13.89 9.81
N VAL A 239 -4.50 14.95 10.27
CA VAL A 239 -4.19 16.32 9.86
C VAL A 239 -2.74 16.66 10.24
N VAL A 240 -2.37 16.50 11.50
CA VAL A 240 -1.07 16.93 12.01
C VAL A 240 0.06 16.06 11.44
N TYR A 241 -0.02 14.74 11.60
CA TYR A 241 1.13 13.87 11.33
C TYR A 241 1.17 13.30 9.91
N LEU A 242 0.03 13.22 9.20
CA LEU A 242 -0.04 12.64 7.85
C LEU A 242 -0.34 13.67 6.75
N TYR A 243 -0.94 14.81 7.06
CA TYR A 243 -1.27 15.83 6.06
C TYR A 243 -0.28 16.99 6.10
N GLU A 244 0.04 17.49 7.28
CA GLU A 244 0.87 18.70 7.44
C GLU A 244 2.37 18.44 7.51
N GLN A 245 2.80 17.19 7.47
CA GLN A 245 4.20 16.81 7.58
C GLN A 245 4.77 16.35 6.24
N ASN A 246 5.96 16.87 5.92
CA ASN A 246 6.88 16.33 4.92
C ASN A 246 8.13 15.80 5.63
N VAL A 247 8.93 15.02 4.90
CA VAL A 247 10.06 14.27 5.46
C VAL A 247 11.34 14.66 4.74
N LYS A 248 12.38 15.00 5.48
CA LYS A 248 13.74 15.14 4.97
C LYS A 248 14.59 14.01 5.57
N LEU A 249 14.85 12.98 4.78
CA LEU A 249 15.54 11.78 5.27
C LEU A 249 17.01 12.08 5.59
N ASP A 250 17.45 11.68 6.77
CA ASP A 250 18.85 11.73 7.16
C ASP A 250 19.63 10.71 6.34
N SER A 251 20.60 11.20 5.57
CA SER A 251 21.31 10.36 4.61
C SER A 251 22.19 9.30 5.26
N ASN A 252 22.74 9.57 6.44
CA ASN A 252 23.61 8.61 7.12
C ASN A 252 22.79 7.47 7.72
N ARG A 253 21.64 7.79 8.31
CA ARG A 253 20.73 6.79 8.89
C ARG A 253 20.00 5.99 7.83
N PHE A 254 19.42 6.67 6.85
CA PHE A 254 18.59 6.02 5.83
C PHE A 254 19.41 5.10 4.91
N ARG A 255 20.70 5.43 4.66
CA ARG A 255 21.60 4.56 3.89
C ARG A 255 21.71 3.16 4.49
N GLY A 256 21.83 3.06 5.82
CA GLY A 256 21.91 1.77 6.51
C GLY A 256 20.70 0.88 6.25
N THR A 257 19.49 1.47 6.22
CA THR A 257 18.25 0.74 5.88
C THR A 257 18.25 0.28 4.42
N LEU A 258 18.71 1.12 3.49
CA LEU A 258 18.83 0.73 2.08
C LEU A 258 19.84 -0.41 1.89
N GLU A 259 20.97 -0.38 2.59
CA GLU A 259 21.99 -1.42 2.56
C GLU A 259 21.46 -2.76 3.10
N GLU A 260 20.75 -2.73 4.23
CA GLU A 260 20.10 -3.92 4.80
C GLU A 260 19.13 -4.55 3.78
N VAL A 261 18.28 -3.72 3.16
CA VAL A 261 17.36 -4.20 2.13
C VAL A 261 18.12 -4.76 0.94
N PHE A 262 19.15 -4.07 0.46
CA PHE A 262 19.95 -4.48 -0.70
C PHE A 262 20.63 -5.84 -0.47
N GLN A 263 21.21 -6.04 0.73
CA GLN A 263 21.87 -7.28 1.12
C GLN A 263 20.91 -8.48 1.13
N SER A 264 19.61 -8.27 1.36
CA SER A 264 18.60 -9.34 1.30
C SER A 264 18.36 -9.92 -0.10
N TYR A 265 18.93 -9.31 -1.15
CA TYR A 265 18.84 -9.75 -2.55
C TYR A 265 20.16 -10.31 -3.11
N GLN A 266 21.24 -10.29 -2.31
CA GLN A 266 22.53 -10.87 -2.70
C GLN A 266 22.55 -12.40 -2.51
#